data_AF-A0A1S8TEB0-F1
#
_entry.id   AF-A0A1S8TEB0-F1
#
_cell.length_a   1.000
_cell.length_b   1.000
_cell.length_c   1.000
_cell.angle_alpha   90.00
_cell.angle_beta   90.00
_cell.angle_gamma   90.00
#
_symmetry.space_group_name_H-M   'P 1'
#
loop_
_entity.id
_entity.type
_entity.pdbx_description
1 polymer ?
#
loop_
_entity_poly.entity_id
_entity_poly.type
_entity_poly.pdbx_seq_one_letter_code
_entity_poly.pdbx_strand_id
1 'polypeptide(L)' 'MESCLLLLEGEPVISYGPFVMTSDKEIKDAFADYRSTGFGGWPWERDDFVHPRKKGRFAQYPDGKIEYR' A
#
# COMPACT_ATOMS: atom_id res chain seq x y z
N MET A 1 25.94 -31.99 4.34
CA MET A 1 24.81 -31.49 3.54
C MET A 1 23.78 -30.99 4.53
N GLU A 2 23.67 -29.68 4.67
CA GLU A 2 22.59 -29.11 5.49
C GLU A 2 21.33 -29.03 4.64
N SER A 3 20.19 -29.35 5.25
CA SER A 3 18.89 -29.30 4.59
C SER A 3 18.00 -28.32 5.35
N CYS A 4 17.43 -27.36 4.62
CA CYS A 4 16.44 -26.42 5.15
C CYS A 4 15.09 -26.76 4.52
N LEU A 5 14.12 -27.07 5.36
CA LEU A 5 12.73 -27.31 4.97
C LEU A 5 11.87 -26.17 5.53
N LEU A 6 10.99 -25.62 4.71
CA LEU A 6 9.93 -24.70 5.14
C LEU A 6 8.58 -25.36 4.87
N LEU A 7 7.79 -25.56 5.92
CA LEU A 7 6.43 -26.06 5.83
C LEU A 7 5.48 -24.90 6.19
N LEU A 8 4.50 -24.64 5.34
CA LEU A 8 3.46 -23.63 5.56
C LEU A 8 2.09 -24.29 5.46
N GLU A 9 1.21 -23.98 6.40
CA GLU A 9 -0.22 -24.33 6.41
C GLU A 9 -1.03 -23.04 6.45
N GLY A 10 -2.24 -23.03 5.87
CA GLY A 10 -3.04 -21.81 5.78
C GLY A 10 -4.50 -22.06 5.39
N GLU A 11 -5.28 -21.00 5.59
CA GLU A 11 -6.71 -20.90 5.30
C GLU A 11 -6.97 -20.60 3.80
N PRO A 12 -8.23 -20.69 3.31
CA PRO A 12 -8.58 -20.36 1.93
C PRO A 12 -8.11 -18.96 1.51
N VAL A 13 -7.42 -18.89 0.38
CA VAL A 13 -6.91 -17.64 -0.20
C VAL A 13 -7.64 -17.37 -1.52
N ILE A 14 -8.29 -16.22 -1.59
CA ILE A 14 -8.89 -15.68 -2.81
C ILE A 14 -8.16 -14.37 -3.15
N SER A 15 -7.72 -14.23 -4.40
CA SER A 15 -7.00 -13.03 -4.86
C SER A 15 -7.62 -12.48 -6.13
N TYR A 16 -7.75 -11.16 -6.20
CA TYR A 16 -8.18 -10.47 -7.42
C TYR A 16 -7.54 -9.08 -7.49
N GLY A 17 -6.68 -8.89 -8.49
CA GLY A 17 -5.88 -7.67 -8.63
C GLY A 17 -5.01 -7.42 -7.39
N PRO A 18 -5.06 -6.23 -6.77
CA PRO A 18 -4.22 -5.89 -5.62
C PRO A 18 -4.72 -6.44 -4.27
N PHE A 19 -5.84 -7.16 -4.23
CA PHE A 19 -6.47 -7.60 -2.97
C PHE A 19 -6.45 -9.11 -2.81
N VAL A 20 -6.18 -9.55 -1.57
CA VAL A 20 -6.16 -10.94 -1.12
C VAL A 20 -7.04 -11.06 0.11
N MET A 21 -8.04 -11.94 0.08
CA MET A 21 -9.06 -12.14 1.12
C MET A 21 -9.47 -13.60 1.24
N THR A 22 -10.42 -13.92 2.13
CA THR A 22 -10.92 -15.29 2.34
C THR A 22 -12.23 -15.59 1.61
N SER A 23 -12.94 -14.56 1.11
CA SER A 23 -14.19 -14.72 0.35
C SER A 23 -14.35 -13.72 -0.81
N ASP A 24 -15.16 -14.07 -1.82
CA ASP A 24 -15.49 -13.17 -2.94
C ASP A 24 -16.23 -11.90 -2.48
N LYS A 25 -17.01 -12.00 -1.40
CA LYS A 25 -17.69 -10.85 -0.81
C LYS A 25 -16.67 -9.84 -0.28
N GLU A 26 -15.66 -10.31 0.47
CA GLU A 26 -14.59 -9.46 1.02
C GLU A 26 -13.77 -8.80 -0.09
N ILE A 27 -13.51 -9.49 -1.19
CA ILE A 27 -12.88 -8.88 -2.35
C ILE A 27 -13.73 -7.70 -2.87
N LYS A 28 -15.04 -7.90 -3.06
CA LYS A 28 -15.94 -6.83 -3.56
C LYS A 28 -15.99 -5.63 -2.61
N ASP A 29 -16.03 -5.90 -1.31
CA ASP A 29 -16.02 -4.87 -0.26
C ASP A 29 -14.69 -4.10 -0.28
N ALA A 30 -13.54 -4.77 -0.37
CA ALA A 30 -12.22 -4.13 -0.47
C ALA A 30 -12.10 -3.21 -1.70
N PHE A 31 -12.65 -3.63 -2.85
CA PHE A 31 -12.72 -2.76 -4.03
C PHE A 31 -13.63 -1.54 -3.81
N ALA A 32 -14.73 -1.68 -3.08
CA ALA A 32 -15.61 -0.57 -2.76
C ALA A 32 -14.92 0.45 -1.85
N ASP A 33 -14.22 -0.02 -0.82
CA ASP A 33 -13.44 0.81 0.10
C ASP A 33 -12.31 1.55 -0.63
N TYR A 34 -11.59 0.83 -1.50
CA TYR A 34 -10.54 1.42 -2.33
C TYR A 34 -11.09 2.46 -3.30
N ARG A 35 -12.22 2.20 -3.97
CA ARG A 35 -12.86 3.21 -4.84
C ARG A 35 -13.37 4.42 -4.08
N SER A 36 -13.79 4.24 -2.82
CA SER A 36 -14.34 5.31 -1.99
C SER A 36 -13.25 6.29 -1.55
N THR A 37 -12.09 5.77 -1.10
CA THR A 37 -11.08 6.62 -0.44
C THR A 37 -9.65 6.35 -0.88
N GLY A 38 -9.38 5.32 -1.68
CA GLY A 38 -8.01 4.84 -1.90
C GLY A 38 -7.34 4.34 -0.62
N PHE A 39 -8.13 3.89 0.37
CA PHE A 39 -7.72 3.53 1.73
C PHE A 39 -7.08 4.67 2.54
N GLY A 40 -7.85 5.74 2.78
CA GLY A 40 -7.44 6.83 3.67
C GLY A 40 -7.27 8.20 3.00
N GLY A 41 -7.63 8.31 1.72
CA GLY A 41 -7.52 9.50 0.91
C GLY A 41 -6.11 9.62 0.34
N TRP A 42 -5.99 9.76 -0.98
CA TRP A 42 -4.74 10.21 -1.56
C TRP A 42 -4.56 11.69 -1.19
N PRO A 43 -3.54 12.08 -0.39
CA PRO A 43 -3.46 13.44 0.15
C PRO A 43 -3.05 14.48 -0.89
N TRP A 44 -2.74 14.04 -2.11
CA TRP A 44 -2.26 14.87 -3.19
C TRP A 44 -3.35 15.07 -4.25
N GLU A 45 -3.35 16.22 -4.90
CA GLU A 45 -4.35 16.57 -5.94
C GLU A 45 -4.28 15.68 -7.20
N ARG A 46 -3.22 14.89 -7.34
CA ARG A 46 -2.95 14.02 -8.50
C ARG A 46 -2.38 12.69 -8.05
N ASP A 47 -2.80 11.62 -8.72
CA ASP A 47 -2.41 10.24 -8.41
C ASP A 47 -0.90 9.99 -8.58
N ASP A 48 -0.26 10.76 -9.46
CA ASP A 48 1.15 10.69 -9.80
C ASP A 48 1.96 11.82 -9.13
N PHE A 49 1.72 12.11 -7.86
CA PHE A 49 2.37 13.24 -7.20
C PHE A 49 3.90 13.13 -7.24
N VAL A 50 4.50 14.06 -7.99
CA VAL A 50 5.96 14.25 -8.04
C VAL A 50 6.29 15.58 -7.38
N HIS A 51 7.29 15.58 -6.49
CA HIS A 51 7.76 16.83 -5.90
C HIS A 51 8.27 17.81 -6.98
N PRO A 52 8.00 19.12 -6.85
CA PRO A 52 8.47 20.10 -7.82
C PRO A 52 9.99 20.05 -7.97
N ARG A 53 10.49 20.10 -9.21
CA ARG A 53 11.93 20.05 -9.50
C ARG A 53 12.75 21.12 -8.75
N LYS A 54 12.13 22.28 -8.46
CA LYS A 54 12.75 23.40 -7.73
C LYS A 54 12.83 23.17 -6.21
N LYS A 55 12.17 22.16 -5.66
CA LYS A 55 12.12 21.90 -4.21
C LYS A 55 13.48 21.45 -3.63
N GLY A 56 14.39 20.98 -4.48
CA GLY A 56 15.70 20.47 -4.04
C GLY A 56 15.58 19.15 -3.28
N ARG A 57 16.66 18.75 -2.60
CA ARG A 57 16.67 17.54 -1.78
C ARG A 57 16.12 17.87 -0.41
N PHE A 58 15.18 17.06 0.08
CA PHE A 58 14.63 17.22 1.42
C PHE A 58 14.31 15.86 2.04
N ALA A 59 14.21 15.81 3.36
CA ALA A 59 13.73 14.68 4.14
C ALA A 59 12.58 15.15 5.04
N GLN A 60 11.45 14.44 5.02
CA GLN A 60 10.32 14.67 5.91
C GLN A 60 10.22 13.52 6.90
N TYR A 61 10.23 13.83 8.19
CA TYR A 61 10.16 12.87 9.28
C TYR A 61 8.71 12.66 9.75
N PRO A 62 8.38 11.53 10.42
CA PRO A 62 7.01 11.24 10.87
C PRO A 62 6.42 12.26 11.86
N ASP A 63 7.28 12.99 12.57
CA ASP A 63 6.90 14.09 13.47
C ASP A 63 6.58 15.41 12.73
N GLY A 64 6.68 15.41 11.40
CA GLY A 64 6.44 16.56 10.55
C GLY A 64 7.67 17.45 10.31
N LYS A 65 8.83 17.14 10.91
CA LYS A 65 10.06 17.91 10.67
C LYS A 65 10.50 17.77 9.21
N ILE A 66 10.94 18.87 8.60
CA ILE A 66 11.50 18.86 7.23
C ILE A 66 12.92 19.43 7.27
N GLU A 67 13.87 18.68 6.74
CA GLU A 67 15.25 19.13 6.51
C GLU A 67 15.52 19.28 5.02
N TYR A 68 16.15 20.40 4.63
CA TYR A 68 16.54 20.71 3.24
C TYR A 68 18.06 20.62 3.10
N ARG A 69 18.55 20.19 1.92
CA ARG A 69 19.96 20.17 1.55
C ARG A 69 20.25 21.09 0.37
#